data_AF-W7TBK6-F1
#
_entry.id   AF-W7TBK6-F1
#
_cell.length_a   1.000
_cell.length_b   1.000
_cell.length_c   1.000
_cell.angle_alpha   90.00
_cell.angle_beta   90.00
_cell.angle_gamma   90.00
#
_symmetry.space_group_name_H-M   'P 1'
#
loop_
_entity.id
_entity.type
_entity.pdbx_description
1 polymer ?
#
loop_
_entity_poly.entity_id
_entity_poly.type
_entity_poly.pdbx_seq_one_letter_code
_entity_poly.pdbx_strand_id
1 'polypeptide(L)'
;MEAVNGLLAKLASDSDFQDDLRQPQVRVALKHWTNENRLPPLQAEKLMKDYRVLAVLQKLKSLQTACQRAGMAVPLDAVLRQEGSLGSLRSTGARSLTSTSYSASVPEGEQPGKGAKTVSRRRGRGAGESAGASAASSVAPARPIVQVPETVAGWAYLLSPLVMLGLGLAYFVYMCLYP
;
A
#
# COMPACT_ATOMS: atom_id res chain seq x y z
N MET A 1 12.46 -3.28 -19.58
CA MET A 1 11.72 -2.21 -18.85
C MET A 1 10.48 -1.72 -19.58
N GLU A 2 10.44 -1.78 -20.92
CA GLU A 2 9.28 -1.34 -21.74
C GLU A 2 7.95 -1.99 -21.33
N ALA A 3 7.96 -3.29 -21.01
CA ALA A 3 6.75 -4.00 -20.56
C ALA A 3 6.12 -3.41 -19.28
N VAL A 4 6.94 -2.95 -18.33
CA VAL A 4 6.46 -2.31 -17.09
C VAL A 4 5.87 -0.94 -17.40
N ASN A 5 6.53 -0.15 -18.24
CA ASN A 5 6.04 1.16 -18.66
C ASN A 5 4.72 1.05 -19.44
N GLY A 6 4.58 0.07 -20.34
CA GLY A 6 3.33 -0.17 -21.05
C GLY A 6 2.17 -0.54 -20.12
N LEU A 7 2.42 -1.37 -19.10
CA LEU A 7 1.43 -1.69 -18.08
C LEU A 7 1.06 -0.49 -17.20
N LEU A 8 2.05 0.30 -16.78
CA LEU A 8 1.81 1.53 -16.01
C LEU A 8 0.99 2.54 -16.80
N ALA A 9 1.34 2.78 -18.08
CA ALA A 9 0.59 3.65 -18.97
C ALA A 9 -0.86 3.16 -19.13
N LYS A 10 -1.06 1.84 -19.31
CA LYS A 10 -2.40 1.24 -19.41
C LYS A 10 -3.22 1.45 -18.13
N LEU A 11 -2.63 1.21 -16.95
CA LEU A 11 -3.29 1.42 -15.66
C LEU A 11 -3.53 2.90 -15.35
N ALA A 12 -2.67 3.80 -15.82
CA ALA A 12 -2.85 5.25 -15.67
C ALA A 12 -4.00 5.77 -16.55
N SER A 13 -4.17 5.20 -17.76
CA SER A 13 -5.25 5.58 -18.68
C SER A 13 -6.64 5.01 -18.32
N ASP A 14 -6.70 4.02 -17.42
CA ASP A 14 -7.92 3.34 -17.03
C ASP A 14 -8.68 4.15 -15.96
N SER A 15 -9.69 4.93 -16.36
CA SER A 15 -10.45 5.81 -15.47
C SER A 15 -11.17 5.05 -14.34
N ASP A 16 -11.77 3.90 -14.66
CA ASP A 16 -12.52 3.11 -13.69
C ASP A 16 -11.59 2.58 -12.59
N PHE A 17 -10.40 2.12 -12.99
CA PHE A 17 -9.36 1.71 -12.04
C PHE A 17 -8.92 2.87 -11.14
N GLN A 18 -8.74 4.07 -11.71
CA GLN A 18 -8.33 5.25 -10.95
C GLN A 18 -9.41 5.71 -9.97
N ASP A 19 -10.68 5.60 -10.35
CA ASP A 19 -11.80 5.91 -9.46
C ASP A 19 -11.96 4.86 -8.35
N ASP A 20 -11.73 3.58 -8.64
CA ASP A 20 -11.70 2.53 -7.60
C ASP A 20 -10.53 2.74 -6.62
N LEU A 21 -9.36 3.19 -7.07
CA LEU A 21 -8.23 3.52 -6.20
C LEU A 21 -8.52 4.67 -5.21
N ARG A 22 -9.44 5.57 -5.53
CA ARG A 22 -9.86 6.66 -4.64
C ARG A 22 -10.70 6.17 -3.47
N GLN A 23 -11.25 4.96 -3.56
CA GLN A 23 -12.10 4.41 -2.50
C GLN A 23 -11.30 4.07 -1.24
N PRO A 24 -11.82 4.44 -0.04
CA PRO A 24 -11.09 4.21 1.20
C PRO A 24 -10.86 2.72 1.48
N GLN A 25 -11.82 1.86 1.11
CA GLN A 25 -11.72 0.41 1.28
C GLN A 25 -10.56 -0.18 0.46
N VAL A 26 -10.42 0.24 -0.80
CA VAL A 26 -9.32 -0.16 -1.68
C VAL A 26 -7.99 0.29 -1.11
N ARG A 27 -7.88 1.54 -0.62
CA ARG A 27 -6.63 2.03 0.01
C ARG A 27 -6.23 1.24 1.25
N VAL A 28 -7.19 0.84 2.08
CA VAL A 28 -6.95 0.01 3.27
C VAL A 28 -6.50 -1.40 2.86
N ALA A 29 -7.16 -1.99 1.86
CA ALA A 29 -6.76 -3.28 1.30
C ALA A 29 -5.36 -3.25 0.67
N LEU A 30 -5.01 -2.16 -0.02
CA LEU A 30 -3.68 -1.97 -0.60
C LEU A 30 -2.60 -1.91 0.48
N LYS A 31 -2.80 -1.14 1.55
CA LYS A 31 -1.86 -1.08 2.68
C LYS A 31 -1.70 -2.43 3.38
N HIS A 32 -2.76 -3.23 3.45
CA HIS A 32 -2.67 -4.61 3.96
C HIS A 32 -1.86 -5.50 3.00
N TRP A 33 -2.10 -5.39 1.70
CA TRP A 33 -1.43 -6.17 0.67
C TRP A 33 0.07 -5.82 0.56
N THR A 34 0.46 -4.56 0.73
CA THR A 34 1.87 -4.12 0.79
C THR A 34 2.54 -4.38 2.13
N ASN A 35 1.80 -4.92 3.10
CA ASN A 35 2.27 -5.16 4.46
C ASN A 35 2.64 -3.87 5.23
N GLU A 36 2.23 -2.69 4.78
CA GLU A 36 2.40 -1.42 5.50
C GLU A 36 1.50 -1.33 6.75
N ASN A 37 0.28 -1.84 6.64
CA ASN A 37 -0.68 -1.90 7.75
C ASN A 37 -1.45 -3.21 7.69
N ARG A 38 -0.87 -4.25 8.28
CA ARG A 38 -1.43 -5.60 8.23
C ARG A 38 -2.68 -5.68 9.10
N LEU A 39 -3.84 -5.72 8.45
CA LEU A 39 -5.14 -5.89 9.11
C LEU A 39 -5.30 -7.27 9.75
N PRO A 40 -6.16 -7.40 10.79
CA PRO A 40 -6.51 -8.68 11.38
C PRO A 40 -7.27 -9.56 10.37
N PRO A 41 -7.18 -10.90 10.48
CA PRO A 41 -7.70 -11.83 9.47
C PRO A 41 -9.20 -11.67 9.21
N LEU A 42 -10.01 -11.39 10.24
CA LEU A 42 -11.46 -11.19 10.10
C LEU A 42 -11.80 -9.95 9.23
N GLN A 43 -11.03 -8.87 9.37
CA GLN A 43 -11.23 -7.65 8.57
C GLN A 43 -10.68 -7.83 7.15
N ALA A 44 -9.55 -8.52 7.01
CA ALA A 44 -8.99 -8.86 5.71
C ALA A 44 -9.97 -9.71 4.89
N GLU A 45 -10.58 -10.74 5.50
CA GLU A 45 -11.58 -11.57 4.81
C GLU A 45 -12.79 -10.76 4.35
N LYS A 46 -13.26 -9.81 5.17
CA LYS A 46 -14.36 -8.91 4.78
C LYS A 46 -14.01 -8.05 3.57
N LEU A 47 -12.83 -7.44 3.57
CA LEU A 47 -12.36 -6.61 2.44
C LEU A 47 -12.11 -7.43 1.17
N MET A 48 -11.68 -8.68 1.31
CA MET A 48 -11.46 -9.58 0.17
C MET A 48 -12.77 -10.09 -0.46
N LYS A 49 -13.93 -9.86 0.17
CA LYS A 49 -15.25 -10.15 -0.44
C LYS A 49 -15.71 -9.03 -1.38
N ASP A 50 -15.13 -7.84 -1.28
CA ASP A 50 -15.51 -6.70 -2.11
C ASP A 50 -14.96 -6.87 -3.54
N TYR A 51 -15.87 -6.95 -4.53
CA TYR A 51 -15.51 -7.17 -5.94
C TYR A 51 -14.53 -6.11 -6.49
N ARG A 52 -14.72 -4.84 -6.12
CA ARG A 52 -13.85 -3.74 -6.55
C ARG A 52 -12.41 -3.91 -6.06
N VAL A 53 -12.25 -4.31 -4.80
CA VAL A 53 -10.94 -4.58 -4.20
C VAL A 53 -10.24 -5.71 -4.95
N LEU A 54 -10.96 -6.80 -5.23
CA LEU A 54 -10.42 -7.94 -5.99
C LEU A 54 -10.00 -7.53 -7.42
N ALA A 55 -10.82 -6.73 -8.10
CA ALA A 55 -10.51 -6.25 -9.45
C ALA A 55 -9.23 -5.40 -9.49
N VAL A 56 -9.06 -4.48 -8.52
CA VAL A 56 -7.85 -3.66 -8.37
C VAL A 56 -6.63 -4.52 -8.06
N LEU A 57 -6.75 -5.46 -7.11
CA LEU A 57 -5.65 -6.37 -6.73
C LEU A 57 -5.23 -7.27 -7.90
N GLN A 58 -6.17 -7.75 -8.72
CA GLN A 58 -5.88 -8.56 -9.90
C GLN A 58 -5.07 -7.76 -10.94
N LYS A 59 -5.45 -6.49 -11.18
CA LYS A 59 -4.68 -5.58 -12.05
C LYS A 59 -3.28 -5.34 -11.49
N LEU A 60 -3.13 -5.09 -10.19
CA LEU A 60 -1.82 -4.89 -9.54
C LEU A 60 -0.94 -6.14 -9.54
N LYS A 61 -1.52 -7.34 -9.44
CA LYS A 61 -0.77 -8.61 -9.55
C LYS A 61 -0.08 -8.76 -10.92
N SER A 62 -0.73 -8.29 -11.98
CA SER A 62 -0.11 -8.28 -13.32
C SER A 62 1.10 -7.35 -13.38
N LEU A 63 1.01 -6.18 -12.76
CA LEU A 63 2.12 -5.23 -12.62
C LEU A 63 3.26 -5.83 -11.77
N GLN A 64 2.93 -6.44 -10.64
CA GLN A 64 3.92 -7.09 -9.77
C GLN A 64 4.72 -8.16 -10.51
N THR A 65 4.04 -8.98 -11.32
CA THR A 65 4.70 -10.02 -12.12
C THR A 65 5.68 -9.41 -13.13
N ALA A 66 5.31 -8.29 -13.76
CA ALA A 66 6.19 -7.57 -14.68
C ALA A 66 7.38 -6.91 -13.97
N CYS A 67 7.15 -6.31 -12.80
CA CYS A 67 8.21 -5.73 -11.96
C CYS A 67 9.18 -6.80 -11.46
N GLN A 68 8.69 -7.97 -11.04
CA GLN A 68 9.50 -9.09 -10.59
C GLN A 68 10.40 -9.62 -11.72
N ARG A 69 9.86 -9.75 -12.95
CA ARG A 69 10.66 -10.09 -14.14
C ARG A 69 11.74 -9.06 -14.46
N ALA A 70 11.49 -7.80 -14.13
CA ALA A 70 12.44 -6.71 -14.32
C ALA A 70 13.42 -6.54 -13.13
N GLY A 71 13.29 -7.33 -12.05
CA GLY A 71 14.12 -7.18 -10.85
C GLY A 71 13.87 -5.89 -10.08
N MET A 72 12.65 -5.33 -10.13
CA MET A 72 12.30 -4.07 -9.47
C MET A 72 11.17 -4.26 -8.46
N ALA A 73 11.16 -3.44 -7.41
CA ALA A 73 10.02 -3.31 -6.52
C ALA A 73 8.82 -2.68 -7.25
N VAL A 74 7.61 -2.96 -6.79
CA VAL A 74 6.38 -2.42 -7.39
C VAL A 74 6.23 -0.94 -7.01
N PRO A 75 6.26 0.00 -7.98
CA PRO A 75 6.21 1.43 -7.70
C PRO A 75 4.75 1.87 -7.52
N LEU A 76 4.18 1.59 -6.35
CA LEU A 76 2.77 1.93 -6.05
C LEU A 76 2.51 3.44 -6.06
N ASP A 77 3.48 4.24 -5.60
CA ASP A 77 3.37 5.70 -5.65
C ASP A 77 3.18 6.23 -7.09
N ALA A 78 3.85 5.62 -8.07
CA ALA A 78 3.71 6.00 -9.47
C ALA A 78 2.28 5.72 -9.99
N VAL A 79 1.71 4.57 -9.59
CA VAL A 79 0.34 4.19 -9.96
C VAL A 79 -0.68 5.13 -9.34
N LEU A 80 -0.50 5.48 -8.07
CA LEU A 80 -1.39 6.40 -7.35
C LEU A 80 -1.32 7.84 -7.86
N ARG A 81 -0.17 8.25 -8.39
CA ARG A 81 0.03 9.58 -9.01
C ARG A 81 -0.36 9.63 -10.48
N GLN A 82 -0.83 8.52 -11.05
CA GLN A 82 -1.15 8.40 -12.49
C GLN A 82 0.06 8.68 -13.39
N GLU A 83 1.26 8.39 -12.91
CA GLU A 83 2.47 8.56 -13.70
C GLU A 83 2.64 7.36 -14.64
N GLY A 84 2.28 7.53 -15.91
CA GLY A 84 2.40 6.50 -16.94
C GLY A 84 3.84 6.10 -17.31
N SER A 85 4.86 6.69 -16.67
CA SER A 85 6.27 6.42 -16.95
C SER A 85 7.17 6.62 -15.73
N LEU A 86 7.98 5.60 -15.41
CA LEU A 86 8.99 5.67 -14.34
C LEU A 86 10.16 6.62 -14.67
N GLY A 87 10.31 7.00 -15.94
CA GLY A 87 11.34 7.95 -16.37
C GLY A 87 11.14 9.35 -15.77
N SER A 88 9.91 9.71 -15.41
CA SER A 88 9.59 11.03 -14.86
C SER A 88 10.12 11.19 -13.42
N LEU A 89 10.04 10.13 -12.60
CA LEU A 89 10.51 10.14 -11.20
C LEU A 89 12.01 10.34 -11.06
N ARG A 90 12.80 9.95 -12.07
CA ARG A 90 14.25 10.16 -12.07
C ARG A 90 14.64 11.63 -12.19
N SER A 91 13.75 12.48 -12.71
CA SER A 91 13.99 13.92 -12.89
C SER A 91 13.70 14.72 -11.61
N THR A 92 12.75 14.26 -10.78
CA THR A 92 12.26 15.02 -9.63
C THR A 92 13.13 14.90 -8.38
N GLY A 93 14.05 13.92 -8.34
CA GLY A 93 14.94 13.67 -7.20
C GLY A 93 16.21 14.54 -7.11
N ALA A 94 16.50 15.38 -8.11
CA ALA A 94 17.75 16.15 -8.16
C ALA A 94 17.61 17.65 -7.84
N ARG A 95 16.43 18.13 -7.41
CA ARG A 95 16.21 19.53 -7.01
C ARG A 95 15.40 19.64 -5.72
N SER A 96 16.00 19.36 -4.57
CA SER A 96 15.54 19.98 -3.30
C SER A 96 16.52 19.79 -2.15
N LEU A 97 17.75 20.29 -2.33
CA LEU A 97 18.66 20.60 -1.21
C LEU A 97 19.40 21.90 -1.53
N THR A 98 18.67 22.99 -1.78
CA THR A 98 19.23 24.34 -1.61
C THR A 98 18.20 25.23 -0.92
N SER A 99 18.44 25.39 0.37
CA SER A 99 18.27 26.65 1.09
C SER A 99 16.85 27.16 1.28
N THR A 100 16.14 26.56 2.23
CA THR A 100 15.23 27.34 3.09
C THR A 100 16.09 28.22 4.00
N SER A 101 16.46 29.40 3.52
CA SER A 101 16.92 30.50 4.38
C SER A 101 15.72 30.99 5.18
N TYR A 102 15.66 30.58 6.43
CA TYR A 102 14.71 31.04 7.43
C TYR A 102 15.05 32.48 7.84
N SER A 103 14.40 33.47 7.21
CA SER A 103 14.32 34.82 7.76
C SER A 103 13.16 34.85 8.74
N ALA A 104 13.51 34.88 10.02
CA ALA A 104 12.59 35.10 11.12
C ALA A 104 11.91 36.47 10.98
N SER A 105 10.59 36.48 11.05
CA SER A 105 9.81 37.69 11.33
C SER A 105 8.62 37.26 12.18
N VAL A 106 8.78 37.48 13.48
CA VAL A 106 7.74 37.38 14.51
C VAL A 106 6.81 38.58 14.35
N PRO A 107 5.49 38.38 14.29
CA PRO A 107 4.57 39.35 14.85
C PRO A 107 3.83 38.74 16.03
N GLU A 108 4.19 39.26 17.20
CA GLU A 108 3.40 39.28 18.43
C GLU A 108 2.10 40.05 18.16
N GLY A 109 0.95 39.47 18.51
CA GLY A 109 -0.36 39.98 18.12
C GLY A 109 -1.49 39.37 18.94
N GLU A 110 -1.54 39.78 20.20
CA GLU A 110 -2.63 39.66 21.16
C GLU A 110 -4.00 40.13 20.60
N GLN A 111 -5.06 39.32 20.72
CA GLN A 111 -6.24 39.72 21.52
C GLN A 111 -7.37 38.66 21.59
N PRO A 112 -8.10 38.60 22.73
CA PRO A 112 -9.24 37.72 22.98
C PRO A 112 -10.59 38.38 22.66
N GLY A 113 -11.49 37.67 21.99
CA GLY A 113 -12.84 38.13 21.65
C GLY A 113 -13.94 37.15 22.08
N LYS A 114 -14.67 37.52 23.13
CA LYS A 114 -15.86 36.85 23.68
C LYS A 114 -17.04 36.88 22.69
N GLY A 115 -17.85 35.81 22.67
CA GLY A 115 -19.16 35.83 21.99
C GLY A 115 -19.99 34.58 22.24
N ALA A 116 -20.89 34.65 23.22
CA ALA A 116 -21.80 33.59 23.66
C ALA A 116 -23.07 33.44 22.79
N LYS A 117 -23.65 32.24 22.77
CA LYS A 117 -25.10 31.88 22.68
C LYS A 117 -25.18 30.34 22.69
N THR A 118 -25.43 29.62 23.79
CA THR A 118 -26.67 29.40 24.59
C THR A 118 -27.83 28.74 23.82
N VAL A 119 -28.36 27.64 24.40
CA VAL A 119 -29.70 26.99 24.23
C VAL A 119 -29.80 25.95 23.08
N SER A 120 -30.30 24.71 23.20
CA SER A 120 -31.07 23.99 24.24
C SER A 120 -30.93 22.46 24.15
N ARG A 121 -30.84 21.82 25.32
CA ARG A 121 -31.46 20.54 25.76
C ARG A 121 -31.91 19.51 24.70
N ARG A 122 -31.35 18.29 24.81
CA ARG A 122 -32.16 17.10 25.14
C ARG A 122 -31.38 16.07 25.95
N ARG A 123 -31.97 15.74 27.11
CA ARG A 123 -31.55 14.73 28.08
C ARG A 123 -31.50 13.35 27.43
N GLY A 124 -30.43 12.62 27.69
CA GLY A 124 -30.34 11.17 27.53
C GLY A 124 -29.34 10.63 28.56
N ARG A 125 -29.87 10.35 29.75
CA ARG A 125 -29.16 9.90 30.95
C ARG A 125 -28.85 8.41 30.79
N GLY A 126 -27.58 8.03 30.77
CA GLY A 126 -27.14 6.64 30.85
C GLY A 126 -25.82 6.57 31.61
N ALA A 127 -25.91 6.19 32.89
CA ALA A 127 -24.78 6.01 33.80
C ALA A 127 -24.01 4.73 33.46
N GLY A 128 -22.69 4.76 33.62
CA GLY A 128 -21.81 3.62 33.35
C GLY A 128 -20.35 4.00 33.60
N GLU A 129 -20.06 4.17 34.88
CA GLU A 129 -18.78 4.54 35.49
C GLU A 129 -17.81 3.35 35.50
N SER A 130 -16.57 3.55 35.08
CA SER A 130 -15.39 3.11 35.84
C SER A 130 -14.11 3.64 35.20
N ALA A 131 -13.32 4.24 36.08
CA ALA A 131 -12.09 4.97 35.82
C ALA A 131 -10.85 4.07 35.88
N GLY A 132 -9.76 4.60 35.32
CA GLY A 132 -8.38 4.15 35.46
C GLY A 132 -7.54 4.88 34.40
N ALA A 133 -7.05 6.10 34.65
CA ALA A 133 -5.75 6.39 35.28
C ALA A 133 -4.61 5.55 34.69
N SER A 134 -3.44 6.05 34.32
CA SER A 134 -2.77 7.34 34.34
C SER A 134 -1.41 7.08 33.65
N ALA A 135 -0.81 8.11 33.04
CA ALA A 135 0.64 8.38 33.01
C ALA A 135 1.09 8.95 31.65
N ALA A 136 1.52 10.21 31.71
CA ALA A 136 2.42 10.82 30.76
C ALA A 136 3.81 10.18 30.86
N SER A 137 4.52 10.03 29.74
CA SER A 137 6.00 10.05 29.75
C SER A 137 6.59 10.26 28.36
N SER A 138 7.38 11.33 28.26
CA SER A 138 8.71 11.44 27.65
C SER A 138 8.94 11.08 26.17
N VAL A 139 9.41 12.11 25.44
CA VAL A 139 10.73 12.18 24.76
C VAL A 139 11.16 11.02 23.84
N ALA A 140 11.42 11.40 22.58
CA ALA A 140 11.89 10.62 21.43
C ALA A 140 13.11 9.69 21.69
N PRO A 141 13.33 8.68 20.82
CA PRO A 141 14.29 8.92 19.74
C PRO A 141 13.95 8.27 18.39
N ALA A 142 14.74 8.67 17.39
CA ALA A 142 14.79 8.20 16.00
C ALA A 142 14.35 6.75 15.78
N ARG A 143 13.42 6.56 14.84
CA ARG A 143 13.02 5.24 14.36
C ARG A 143 14.22 4.59 13.64
N PRO A 144 14.67 3.40 14.06
CA PRO A 144 15.62 2.65 13.27
C PRO A 144 14.99 2.29 11.93
N ILE A 145 15.75 2.50 10.87
CA ILE A 145 15.48 1.94 9.54
C ILE A 145 15.38 0.44 9.72
N VAL A 146 14.17 -0.10 9.68
CA VAL A 146 13.95 -1.54 9.62
C VAL A 146 14.45 -1.98 8.24
N GLN A 147 15.71 -2.40 8.19
CA GLN A 147 16.18 -3.29 7.14
C GLN A 147 15.32 -4.53 7.23
N VAL A 148 14.36 -4.65 6.31
CA VAL A 148 13.68 -5.91 6.04
C VAL A 148 14.78 -6.84 5.49
N PRO A 149 15.18 -7.90 6.21
CA PRO A 149 16.09 -8.86 5.62
C PRO A 149 15.39 -9.45 4.40
N GLU A 150 16.06 -9.43 3.26
CA GLU A 150 15.68 -10.18 2.06
C GLU A 150 15.80 -11.69 2.35
N THR A 151 14.90 -12.23 3.16
CA THR A 151 14.67 -13.68 3.28
C THR A 151 13.71 -14.12 2.18
N VAL A 152 14.08 -13.86 0.93
CA VAL A 152 13.44 -14.41 -0.27
C VAL A 152 14.22 -15.64 -0.72
N ALA A 153 14.34 -16.66 0.14
CA ALA A 153 15.07 -17.89 -0.20
C ALA A 153 14.55 -19.17 0.47
N GLY A 154 13.29 -19.19 0.94
CA GLY A 154 12.76 -20.34 1.70
C GLY A 154 11.75 -21.24 0.99
N TRP A 155 11.03 -20.75 -0.02
CA TRP A 155 9.85 -21.46 -0.54
C TRP A 155 10.05 -22.13 -1.92
N ALA A 156 11.19 -21.89 -2.58
CA ALA A 156 11.48 -22.49 -3.88
C ALA A 156 11.84 -23.99 -3.81
N TYR A 157 12.21 -24.50 -2.63
CA TYR A 157 12.67 -25.89 -2.48
C TYR A 157 11.59 -26.92 -2.13
N LEU A 158 10.38 -26.49 -1.74
CA LEU A 158 9.30 -27.44 -1.41
C LEU A 158 8.42 -27.83 -2.60
N LEU A 159 8.57 -27.18 -3.75
CA LEU A 159 7.83 -27.52 -4.98
C LEU A 159 8.59 -28.46 -5.93
N SER A 160 9.83 -28.88 -5.62
CA SER A 160 10.73 -29.50 -6.61
C SER A 160 10.69 -31.04 -6.79
N PRO A 161 10.13 -31.91 -5.92
CA PRO A 161 10.06 -33.34 -6.25
C PRO A 161 8.76 -33.77 -6.97
N LEU A 162 7.60 -33.25 -6.56
CA LEU A 162 6.32 -33.75 -7.07
C LEU A 162 5.97 -33.27 -8.49
N VAL A 163 6.35 -32.04 -8.84
CA VAL A 163 6.06 -31.48 -10.17
C VAL A 163 6.94 -32.13 -11.25
N MET A 164 8.18 -32.51 -10.90
CA MET A 164 9.09 -33.24 -11.79
C MET A 164 8.60 -34.68 -12.06
N LEU A 165 8.06 -35.37 -11.06
CA LEU A 165 7.47 -36.70 -11.24
C LEU A 165 6.20 -36.68 -12.10
N GLY A 166 5.35 -35.67 -11.94
CA GLY A 166 4.11 -35.54 -12.72
C GLY A 166 4.35 -35.26 -14.22
N LEU A 167 5.30 -34.37 -14.55
CA LEU A 167 5.62 -34.04 -15.94
C LEU A 167 6.37 -35.18 -16.65
N GLY A 168 7.22 -35.93 -15.93
CA GLY A 168 7.94 -37.07 -16.49
C GLY A 168 7.02 -38.20 -16.94
N LEU A 169 5.98 -38.52 -16.15
CA LEU A 169 5.01 -39.56 -16.51
C LEU A 169 4.14 -39.16 -17.71
N ALA A 170 3.72 -37.90 -17.77
CA ALA A 170 2.94 -37.41 -18.92
C ALA A 170 3.76 -37.45 -20.23
N TYR A 171 5.05 -37.11 -20.16
CA TYR A 171 5.95 -37.15 -21.31
C TYR A 171 6.27 -38.59 -21.76
N PHE A 172 6.42 -39.52 -20.80
CA PHE A 172 6.64 -40.94 -21.08
C PHE A 172 5.43 -41.59 -21.76
N VAL A 173 4.22 -41.32 -21.26
CA VAL A 173 2.98 -41.82 -21.89
C VAL A 173 2.81 -41.26 -23.31
N TYR A 174 3.16 -39.98 -23.52
CA TYR A 174 3.10 -39.37 -24.85
C TYR A 174 4.07 -40.02 -25.85
N MET A 175 5.31 -40.31 -25.42
CA MET A 175 6.30 -41.02 -26.25
C MET A 175 5.94 -42.48 -26.54
N CYS A 176 5.21 -43.16 -25.66
CA CYS A 176 4.77 -44.53 -25.93
C CYS A 176 3.51 -44.63 -26.81
N LEU A 177 2.67 -43.59 -26.88
CA LEU A 177 1.45 -43.60 -27.70
C LEU A 177 1.65 -43.07 -29.12
N TYR A 178 2.73 -42.36 -29.40
CA TYR A 178 3.04 -41.79 -30.72
C TYR A 178 4.45 -42.20 -31.17
N PRO A 179 4.63 -43.41 -31.75
CA PRO A 179 5.88 -43.83 -32.38
C PRO A 179 6.16 -43.12 -33.72
#